data_AF-A0A1S9C0K3-F1
#
_entry.id   AF-A0A1S9C0K3-F1
#
_cell.length_a   1.000
_cell.length_b   1.000
_cell.length_c   1.000
_cell.angle_alpha   90.00
_cell.angle_beta   90.00
_cell.angle_gamma   90.00
#
_symmetry.space_group_name_H-M   'P 1'
#
loop_
_entity.id
_entity.type
_entity.pdbx_description
1 polymer ?
#
loop_
_entity_poly.entity_id
_entity_poly.type
_entity_poly.pdbx_seq_one_letter_code
_entity_poly.pdbx_strand_id
1 'polypeptide(L)'
;MMARCIKSEKEGHSVFYGAMIAEGIVALIWAAAAMTFFGGLEGLAEAGTAAVVVNKISEGLMGNIGMVLAVLGVIACPITSGDTAFRSLRLTIADSFNIDQTKQINRYKIIIPIFVLAIALLFIDFNIIWRYFSWSNQTLACIALWTAAAFLKKQNSNYFIALILAIFMTIVVTCYILVAPEGFGTIMTNLLGNIKTAEIVPMKEHECRLEHHSYDVKFIDAKCSSIRVRRSLKQKKNIILKSFKF
;
A
#
# COMPACT_ATOMS: atom_id res chain seq x y z
N MET A 1 -16.91 5.99 -5.14
CA MET A 1 -17.92 6.13 -4.06
C MET A 1 -17.82 7.46 -3.34
N MET A 2 -16.61 7.96 -3.00
CA MET A 2 -16.40 9.30 -2.41
C MET A 2 -17.03 10.46 -3.19
N ALA A 3 -17.01 10.40 -4.53
CA ALA A 3 -17.61 11.43 -5.36
C ALA A 3 -19.12 11.64 -5.15
N ARG A 4 -19.86 10.63 -4.64
CA ARG A 4 -21.29 10.74 -4.35
C ARG A 4 -21.60 11.35 -2.96
N CYS A 5 -20.57 11.51 -2.13
CA CYS A 5 -20.68 12.08 -0.78
C CYS A 5 -20.20 13.53 -0.70
N ILE A 6 -19.68 14.07 -1.82
CA ILE A 6 -19.18 15.44 -1.92
C ILE A 6 -20.27 16.29 -2.57
N LYS A 7 -20.62 17.43 -1.96
CA LYS A 7 -21.72 18.30 -2.45
C LYS A 7 -21.25 19.23 -3.56
N SER A 8 -19.98 19.62 -3.54
CA SER A 8 -19.39 20.53 -4.52
C SER A 8 -18.00 20.06 -4.92
N GLU A 9 -17.66 20.15 -6.21
CA GLU A 9 -16.33 19.83 -6.72
C GLU A 9 -15.21 20.63 -6.02
N LYS A 10 -15.51 21.84 -5.53
CA LYS A 10 -14.59 22.67 -4.75
C LYS A 10 -14.13 22.01 -3.45
N GLU A 11 -14.97 21.16 -2.84
CA GLU A 11 -14.63 20.42 -1.62
C GLU A 11 -13.71 19.23 -1.89
N GLY A 12 -13.57 18.82 -3.17
CA GLY A 12 -12.73 17.69 -3.56
C GLY A 12 -11.30 17.83 -3.07
N HIS A 13 -10.66 18.99 -3.27
CA HIS A 13 -9.28 19.19 -2.82
C HIS A 13 -9.15 19.01 -1.30
N SER A 14 -10.04 19.64 -0.51
CA SER A 14 -9.95 19.56 0.95
C SER A 14 -10.21 18.16 1.49
N VAL A 15 -11.17 17.42 0.90
CA VAL A 15 -11.50 16.07 1.35
C VAL A 15 -10.39 15.08 1.00
N PHE A 16 -9.90 15.09 -0.24
CA PHE A 16 -8.85 14.16 -0.68
C PHE A 16 -7.49 14.47 -0.03
N TYR A 17 -7.08 15.74 0.00
CA TYR A 17 -5.80 16.13 0.59
C TYR A 17 -5.82 15.99 2.12
N GLY A 18 -6.95 16.38 2.75
CA GLY A 18 -7.15 16.21 4.18
C GLY A 18 -7.13 14.73 4.61
N ALA A 19 -7.77 13.84 3.84
CA ALA A 19 -7.74 12.40 4.10
C ALA A 19 -6.30 11.84 4.03
N MET A 20 -5.53 12.15 2.99
CA MET A 20 -4.16 11.64 2.87
C MET A 20 -3.23 12.14 3.99
N ILE A 21 -3.36 13.39 4.42
CA ILE A 21 -2.58 13.92 5.55
C ILE A 21 -2.98 13.22 6.85
N ALA A 22 -4.28 13.07 7.12
CA ALA A 22 -4.76 12.44 8.34
C ALA A 22 -4.30 10.98 8.44
N GLU A 23 -4.43 10.19 7.36
CA GLU A 23 -3.93 8.81 7.30
C GLU A 23 -2.42 8.75 7.51
N GLY A 24 -1.66 9.67 6.89
CA GLY A 24 -0.22 9.76 7.05
C GLY A 24 0.21 10.06 8.49
N ILE A 25 -0.47 10.98 9.19
CA ILE A 25 -0.16 11.30 10.59
C ILE A 25 -0.39 10.09 11.49
N VAL A 26 -1.53 9.41 11.33
CA VAL A 26 -1.85 8.21 12.13
C VAL A 26 -0.81 7.11 11.88
N ALA A 27 -0.41 6.89 10.62
CA ALA A 27 0.64 5.93 10.27
C ALA A 27 2.00 6.29 10.89
N LEU A 28 2.38 7.57 10.88
CA LEU A 28 3.64 8.03 11.48
C LEU A 28 3.67 7.87 13.00
N ILE A 29 2.55 8.14 13.69
CA ILE A 29 2.44 7.90 15.14
C ILE A 29 2.64 6.42 15.44
N TRP A 30 2.02 5.55 14.64
CA TRP A 30 2.11 4.10 14.82
C TRP A 30 3.52 3.58 14.56
N ALA A 31 4.16 4.04 13.48
CA ALA A 31 5.54 3.70 13.16
C ALA A 31 6.51 4.18 14.27
N ALA A 32 6.32 5.40 14.78
CA ALA A 32 7.12 5.94 15.86
C ALA A 32 6.96 5.10 17.14
N ALA A 33 5.73 4.76 17.54
CA ALA A 33 5.45 3.94 18.72
C ALA A 33 6.07 2.52 18.60
N ALA A 34 5.98 1.91 17.41
CA ALA A 34 6.59 0.60 17.17
C ALA A 34 8.13 0.67 17.25
N MET A 35 8.75 1.65 16.60
CA MET A 35 10.22 1.78 16.59
C MET A 35 10.79 2.10 17.97
N THR A 36 10.12 2.93 18.79
CA THR A 36 10.57 3.24 20.15
C THR A 36 10.41 2.07 21.09
N PHE A 37 9.34 1.28 20.94
CA PHE A 37 9.08 0.11 21.79
C PHE A 37 10.04 -1.05 21.50
N PHE A 38 10.33 -1.31 20.21
CA PHE A 38 11.20 -2.42 19.80
C PHE A 38 12.69 -2.04 19.62
N GLY A 39 13.08 -0.81 19.96
CA GLY A 39 14.48 -0.38 19.94
C GLY A 39 15.08 -0.20 18.53
N GLY A 40 14.25 -0.05 17.50
CA GLY A 40 14.67 0.13 16.12
C GLY A 40 14.02 -0.85 15.14
N LEU A 41 14.54 -0.90 13.92
CA LEU A 41 13.99 -1.71 12.83
C LEU A 41 14.25 -3.22 13.02
N GLU A 42 15.40 -3.59 13.58
CA GLU A 42 15.79 -5.00 13.78
C GLU A 42 14.86 -5.68 14.80
N GLY A 43 14.64 -5.04 15.95
CA GLY A 43 13.72 -5.58 16.97
C GLY A 43 12.26 -5.62 16.53
N LEU A 44 11.84 -4.74 15.61
CA LEU A 44 10.49 -4.77 15.04
C LEU A 44 10.33 -5.93 14.04
N ALA A 45 11.35 -6.23 13.24
CA ALA A 45 11.32 -7.34 12.29
C ALA A 45 11.21 -8.71 13.01
N GLU A 46 11.79 -8.83 14.20
CA GLU A 46 11.72 -10.04 15.03
C GLU A 46 10.41 -10.15 15.84
N ALA A 47 9.63 -9.06 15.95
CA ALA A 47 8.48 -8.98 16.83
C ALA A 47 7.30 -9.89 16.44
N GLY A 48 7.24 -10.31 15.17
CA GLY A 48 6.27 -11.24 14.62
C GLY A 48 5.23 -10.57 13.72
N THR A 49 4.06 -11.19 13.58
CA THR A 49 2.97 -10.67 12.74
C THR A 49 2.40 -9.37 13.30
N ALA A 50 1.80 -8.54 12.44
CA ALA A 50 1.25 -7.24 12.83
C ALA A 50 0.28 -7.32 14.04
N ALA A 51 -0.55 -8.36 14.12
CA ALA A 51 -1.45 -8.56 15.26
C ALA A 51 -0.70 -8.82 16.58
N VAL A 52 0.40 -9.56 16.54
CA VAL A 52 1.24 -9.84 17.72
C VAL A 52 1.99 -8.58 18.15
N VAL A 53 2.47 -7.78 17.19
CA VAL A 53 3.10 -6.48 17.45
C VAL A 53 2.15 -5.55 18.19
N VAL A 54 0.89 -5.46 17.73
CA VAL A 54 -0.13 -4.63 18.41
C VAL A 54 -0.34 -5.09 19.84
N ASN A 55 -0.53 -6.40 20.06
CA ASN A 55 -0.76 -6.94 21.41
C ASN A 55 0.39 -6.61 22.37
N LYS A 56 1.65 -6.81 21.94
CA LYS A 56 2.83 -6.53 22.76
C LYS A 56 2.98 -5.04 23.09
N ILE A 57 2.74 -4.16 22.12
CA ILE A 57 2.80 -2.71 22.34
C ILE A 57 1.68 -2.26 23.29
N SER A 58 0.45 -2.77 23.10
CA SER A 58 -0.69 -2.40 23.93
C SER A 58 -0.56 -2.87 25.37
N GLU A 59 0.00 -4.06 25.60
CA GLU A 59 0.34 -4.55 26.93
C GLU A 59 1.40 -3.66 27.59
N GLY A 60 2.50 -3.39 26.88
CA GLY A 60 3.65 -2.67 27.43
C GLY A 60 3.41 -1.18 27.69
N LEU A 61 2.54 -0.52 26.92
CA LEU A 61 2.27 0.92 27.06
C LEU A 61 1.03 1.24 27.91
N MET A 62 -0.05 0.45 27.80
CA MET A 62 -1.35 0.80 28.38
C MET A 62 -1.83 -0.20 29.46
N GLY A 63 -1.06 -1.27 29.72
CA GLY A 63 -1.42 -2.31 30.68
C GLY A 63 -2.65 -3.12 30.26
N ASN A 64 -3.16 -3.95 31.17
CA ASN A 64 -4.19 -4.95 30.86
C ASN A 64 -5.50 -4.36 30.34
N ILE A 65 -5.92 -3.19 30.85
CA ILE A 65 -7.18 -2.55 30.43
C ILE A 65 -7.04 -1.98 29.00
N GLY A 66 -5.91 -1.34 28.70
CA GLY A 66 -5.65 -0.80 27.36
C GLY A 66 -5.46 -1.89 26.31
N MET A 67 -4.88 -3.03 26.69
CA MET A 67 -4.77 -4.21 25.82
C MET A 67 -6.15 -4.72 25.37
N VAL A 68 -7.10 -4.89 26.29
CA VAL A 68 -8.45 -5.38 25.95
C VAL A 68 -9.14 -4.41 24.98
N LEU A 69 -9.05 -3.10 25.24
CA LEU A 69 -9.62 -2.08 24.36
C LEU A 69 -8.96 -2.08 22.96
N ALA A 70 -7.63 -2.24 22.89
CA ALA A 70 -6.91 -2.30 21.64
C ALA A 70 -7.31 -3.51 20.79
N VAL A 71 -7.42 -4.70 21.40
CA VAL A 71 -7.85 -5.93 20.72
C VAL A 71 -9.28 -5.81 20.19
N LEU A 72 -10.20 -5.27 20.99
CA LEU A 72 -11.57 -5.03 20.56
C LEU A 72 -11.62 -4.08 19.35
N GLY A 73 -10.79 -3.03 19.34
CA GLY A 73 -10.68 -2.12 18.20
C GLY A 73 -10.13 -2.78 16.94
N VAL A 74 -9.06 -3.58 17.07
CA VAL A 74 -8.44 -4.32 15.96
C VAL A 74 -9.39 -5.34 15.34
N ILE A 75 -10.30 -5.93 16.12
CA ILE A 75 -11.29 -6.89 15.61
C ILE A 75 -12.52 -6.17 15.03
N ALA A 76 -13.01 -5.12 15.70
CA ALA A 76 -14.23 -4.42 15.27
C ALA A 76 -14.06 -3.63 13.95
N CYS A 77 -12.89 -3.02 13.74
CA CYS A 77 -12.65 -2.18 12.56
C CYS A 77 -12.68 -2.98 11.23
N PRO A 78 -12.01 -4.14 11.09
CA PRO A 78 -12.12 -4.98 9.90
C PRO A 78 -13.52 -5.53 9.65
N ILE A 79 -14.30 -5.84 10.69
CA ILE A 79 -15.69 -6.32 10.54
C ILE A 79 -16.55 -5.23 9.89
N THR A 80 -16.55 -4.04 10.47
CA THR A 80 -17.35 -2.90 9.98
C THR A 80 -16.89 -2.41 8.60
N SER A 81 -15.58 -2.40 8.35
CA SER A 81 -15.02 -2.07 7.04
C SER A 81 -15.34 -3.15 5.99
N GLY A 82 -15.32 -4.43 6.40
CA GLY A 82 -15.70 -5.57 5.57
C GLY A 82 -17.17 -5.54 5.15
N ASP A 83 -18.10 -5.30 6.09
CA ASP A 83 -19.52 -5.15 5.78
C ASP A 83 -19.77 -3.98 4.80
N THR A 84 -19.04 -2.89 5.00
CA THR A 84 -19.06 -1.74 4.08
C THR A 84 -18.52 -2.11 2.70
N ALA A 85 -17.47 -2.94 2.63
CA ALA A 85 -16.90 -3.42 1.38
C ALA A 85 -17.85 -4.37 0.63
N PHE A 86 -18.47 -5.33 1.30
CA PHE A 86 -19.47 -6.23 0.68
C PHE A 86 -20.67 -5.47 0.14
N ARG A 87 -21.17 -4.49 0.90
CA ARG A 87 -22.24 -3.60 0.44
C ARG A 87 -21.83 -2.83 -0.81
N SER A 88 -20.60 -2.32 -0.83
CA SER A 88 -20.05 -1.55 -1.94
C SER A 88 -19.86 -2.40 -3.19
N LEU A 89 -19.29 -3.60 -3.04
CA LEU A 89 -19.07 -4.56 -4.11
C LEU A 89 -20.39 -4.99 -4.77
N ARG A 90 -21.42 -5.28 -3.96
CA ARG A 90 -22.76 -5.62 -4.45
C ARG A 90 -23.36 -4.49 -5.30
N LEU A 91 -23.19 -3.23 -4.89
CA LEU A 91 -23.68 -2.07 -5.64
C LEU A 91 -22.89 -1.90 -6.94
N THR A 92 -21.56 -2.01 -6.91
CA THR A 92 -20.72 -1.92 -8.10
C THR A 92 -21.07 -2.99 -9.14
N ILE A 93 -21.25 -4.25 -8.73
CA ILE A 93 -21.64 -5.34 -9.64
C ILE A 93 -23.02 -5.09 -10.24
N ALA A 94 -23.99 -4.67 -9.43
CA ALA A 94 -25.32 -4.38 -9.96
C ALA A 94 -25.32 -3.19 -10.94
N ASP A 95 -24.52 -2.15 -10.68
CA ASP A 95 -24.35 -1.02 -11.60
C ASP A 95 -23.65 -1.47 -12.90
N SER A 96 -22.65 -2.34 -12.83
CA SER A 96 -21.94 -2.86 -14.01
C SER A 96 -22.81 -3.75 -14.90
N PHE A 97 -23.68 -4.57 -14.30
CA PHE A 97 -24.58 -5.47 -15.03
C PHE A 97 -25.99 -4.90 -15.22
N ASN A 98 -26.24 -3.65 -14.83
CA ASN A 98 -27.57 -3.00 -14.83
C ASN A 98 -28.69 -3.87 -14.21
N ILE A 99 -28.42 -4.50 -13.06
CA ILE A 99 -29.38 -5.37 -12.37
C ILE A 99 -30.19 -4.54 -11.37
N ASP A 100 -31.51 -4.51 -11.53
CA ASP A 100 -32.40 -3.82 -10.60
C ASP A 100 -32.33 -4.40 -9.17
N GLN A 101 -31.99 -3.52 -8.22
CA GLN A 101 -31.83 -3.86 -6.79
C GLN A 101 -33.09 -3.65 -5.94
N THR A 102 -34.23 -3.34 -6.56
CA THR A 102 -35.50 -3.06 -5.87
C THR A 102 -36.02 -4.28 -5.12
N LYS A 103 -35.90 -5.47 -5.69
CA LYS A 103 -36.36 -6.73 -5.10
C LYS A 103 -35.29 -7.38 -4.23
N GLN A 104 -35.65 -7.80 -3.02
CA GLN A 104 -34.76 -8.48 -2.07
C GLN A 104 -34.15 -9.77 -2.66
N ILE A 105 -34.88 -10.49 -3.51
CA ILE A 105 -34.43 -11.72 -4.17
C ILE A 105 -33.21 -11.48 -5.10
N ASN A 106 -33.16 -10.32 -5.78
CA ASN A 106 -32.05 -9.96 -6.65
C ASN A 106 -30.80 -9.63 -5.85
N ARG A 107 -30.97 -9.18 -4.59
CA ARG A 107 -29.85 -8.91 -3.68
C ARG A 107 -29.15 -10.20 -3.26
N TYR A 108 -29.93 -11.24 -2.95
CA TYR A 108 -29.37 -12.55 -2.58
C TYR A 108 -28.64 -13.23 -3.73
N LYS A 109 -29.15 -13.11 -4.97
CA LYS A 109 -28.48 -13.66 -6.17
C LYS A 109 -27.07 -13.10 -6.39
N ILE A 110 -26.83 -11.85 -5.99
CA ILE A 110 -25.51 -11.20 -6.10
C ILE A 110 -24.66 -11.49 -4.85
N ILE A 111 -25.25 -11.48 -3.66
CA ILE A 111 -24.48 -11.61 -2.41
C ILE A 111 -23.97 -13.03 -2.17
N ILE A 112 -24.74 -14.06 -2.53
CA ILE A 112 -24.35 -15.47 -2.35
C ILE A 112 -23.04 -15.79 -3.10
N PRO A 113 -22.89 -15.52 -4.41
CA PRO A 113 -21.63 -15.81 -5.10
C PRO A 113 -20.46 -14.97 -4.58
N ILE A 114 -20.70 -13.71 -4.20
CA ILE A 114 -19.69 -12.86 -3.57
C ILE A 114 -19.20 -13.48 -2.24
N PHE A 115 -20.12 -14.00 -1.43
CA PHE A 115 -19.79 -14.58 -0.13
C PHE A 115 -19.04 -15.92 -0.28
N VAL A 116 -19.42 -16.74 -1.26
CA VAL A 116 -18.70 -17.98 -1.59
C VAL A 116 -17.27 -17.67 -2.01
N LEU A 117 -17.06 -16.68 -2.89
CA LEU A 117 -15.72 -16.21 -3.26
C LEU A 117 -14.95 -15.70 -2.04
N ALA A 118 -15.56 -14.90 -1.18
CA ALA A 118 -14.90 -14.39 0.01
C ALA A 118 -14.47 -15.50 0.99
N ILE A 119 -15.30 -16.53 1.19
CA ILE A 119 -14.93 -17.71 1.98
C ILE A 119 -13.76 -18.45 1.32
N ALA A 120 -13.79 -18.62 -0.01
CA ALA A 120 -12.69 -19.26 -0.73
C ALA A 120 -11.36 -18.50 -0.53
N LEU A 121 -11.40 -17.17 -0.47
CA LEU A 121 -10.21 -16.35 -0.19
C LEU A 121 -9.65 -16.57 1.23
N LEU A 122 -10.46 -16.98 2.21
CA LEU A 122 -9.98 -17.24 3.58
C LEU A 122 -9.04 -18.45 3.68
N PHE A 123 -9.08 -19.35 2.69
CA PHE A 123 -8.18 -20.51 2.64
C PHE A 123 -6.82 -20.20 1.98
N ILE A 124 -6.64 -18.99 1.46
CA ILE A 124 -5.39 -18.54 0.83
C ILE A 124 -4.50 -17.87 1.89
N ASP A 125 -3.18 -18.04 1.78
CA ASP A 125 -2.22 -17.38 2.66
C ASP A 125 -2.36 -15.85 2.59
N PHE A 126 -2.41 -15.21 3.76
CA PHE A 126 -2.55 -13.77 3.90
C PHE A 126 -1.47 -12.97 3.16
N ASN A 127 -0.22 -13.48 3.11
CA ASN A 127 0.87 -12.82 2.42
C ASN A 127 0.62 -12.74 0.90
N ILE A 128 0.04 -13.79 0.33
CA ILE A 128 -0.31 -13.84 -1.09
C ILE A 128 -1.43 -12.84 -1.36
N ILE A 129 -2.49 -12.84 -0.54
CA ILE A 129 -3.62 -11.90 -0.66
C ILE A 129 -3.12 -10.45 -0.56
N TRP A 130 -2.29 -10.15 0.44
CA TRP A 130 -1.75 -8.81 0.66
C TRP A 130 -0.88 -8.32 -0.51
N ARG A 131 -0.06 -9.21 -1.07
CA ARG A 131 0.76 -8.92 -2.25
C ARG A 131 -0.09 -8.57 -3.47
N TYR A 132 -1.14 -9.35 -3.76
CA TYR A 132 -2.06 -9.03 -4.85
C TYR A 132 -2.90 -7.78 -4.58
N PHE A 133 -3.30 -7.54 -3.33
CA PHE A 133 -4.02 -6.31 -2.94
C PHE A 133 -3.17 -5.06 -3.20
N SER A 134 -1.91 -5.07 -2.77
CA SER A 134 -0.97 -3.95 -3.00
C SER A 134 -0.77 -3.68 -4.49
N TRP A 135 -0.55 -4.72 -5.29
CA TRP A 135 -0.43 -4.59 -6.74
C TRP A 135 -1.70 -4.07 -7.41
N SER A 136 -2.88 -4.59 -7.01
CA SER A 136 -4.17 -4.15 -7.54
C SER A 136 -4.39 -2.66 -7.29
N ASN A 137 -4.01 -2.15 -6.12
CA ASN A 137 -4.14 -0.72 -5.79
C ASN A 137 -3.21 0.16 -6.64
N GLN A 138 -1.98 -0.29 -6.89
CA GLN A 138 -1.05 0.42 -7.78
C GLN A 138 -1.55 0.45 -9.24
N THR A 139 -2.14 -0.66 -9.70
CA THR A 139 -2.73 -0.77 -11.04
C THR A 139 -3.97 0.12 -11.17
N LEU A 140 -4.83 0.15 -10.15
CA LEU A 140 -6.00 1.05 -10.12
C LEU A 140 -5.56 2.52 -10.15
N ALA A 141 -4.51 2.88 -9.42
CA ALA A 141 -3.93 4.22 -9.47
C ALA A 141 -3.40 4.56 -10.88
N CYS A 142 -2.75 3.62 -11.55
CA CYS A 142 -2.31 3.76 -12.94
C CYS A 142 -3.49 4.07 -13.89
N ILE A 143 -4.56 3.27 -13.84
CA ILE A 143 -5.76 3.46 -14.66
C ILE A 143 -6.43 4.81 -14.35
N ALA A 144 -6.52 5.18 -13.07
CA ALA A 144 -7.08 6.45 -12.65
C ALA A 144 -6.26 7.65 -13.17
N LEU A 145 -4.92 7.57 -13.15
CA LEU A 145 -4.03 8.62 -13.67
C LEU A 145 -4.13 8.75 -15.20
N TRP A 146 -4.22 7.64 -15.93
CA TRP A 146 -4.48 7.68 -17.38
C TRP A 146 -5.84 8.30 -17.71
N THR A 147 -6.86 7.95 -16.93
CA THR A 147 -8.21 8.54 -17.08
C THR A 147 -8.17 10.04 -16.77
N ALA A 148 -7.46 10.46 -15.72
CA ALA A 148 -7.28 11.86 -15.36
C ALA A 148 -6.50 12.64 -16.43
N ALA A 149 -5.44 12.07 -17.00
CA ALA A 149 -4.68 12.68 -18.09
C ALA A 149 -5.55 12.86 -19.35
N ALA A 150 -6.36 11.86 -19.70
CA ALA A 150 -7.31 11.95 -20.81
C ALA A 150 -8.39 13.02 -20.56
N PHE A 151 -8.91 13.10 -19.33
CA PHE A 151 -9.88 14.12 -18.93
C PHE A 151 -9.30 15.54 -19.01
N LEU A 152 -8.11 15.77 -18.45
CA LEU A 152 -7.42 17.07 -18.49
C LEU A 152 -7.11 17.52 -19.92
N LYS A 153 -6.73 16.58 -20.79
CA LYS A 153 -6.52 16.84 -22.22
C LYS A 153 -7.81 17.31 -22.89
N LYS A 154 -8.94 16.66 -22.62
CA LYS A 154 -10.25 17.05 -23.16
C LYS A 154 -10.68 18.45 -22.69
N GLN A 155 -10.29 18.83 -21.47
CA GLN A 155 -10.63 20.12 -20.87
C GLN A 155 -9.63 21.24 -21.21
N ASN A 156 -8.66 21.00 -22.10
CA ASN A 156 -7.57 21.92 -22.45
C ASN A 156 -6.79 22.47 -21.22
N SER A 157 -6.70 21.66 -20.16
CA SER A 157 -5.93 22.00 -18.96
C SER A 157 -4.54 21.35 -19.01
N ASN A 158 -3.68 21.67 -18.04
CA ASN A 158 -2.31 21.16 -17.98
C ASN A 158 -2.27 19.66 -17.66
N TYR A 159 -2.33 18.83 -18.70
CA TYR A 159 -2.32 17.36 -18.60
C TYR A 159 -0.93 16.76 -18.38
N PHE A 160 0.15 17.54 -18.55
CA PHE A 160 1.52 17.04 -18.49
C PHE A 160 1.88 16.44 -17.13
N ILE A 161 1.41 17.04 -16.03
CA ILE A 161 1.69 16.55 -14.67
C ILE A 161 1.08 15.16 -14.47
N ALA A 162 -0.19 14.99 -14.86
CA ALA A 162 -0.87 13.69 -14.77
C ALA A 162 -0.26 12.66 -15.72
N LEU A 163 0.16 13.08 -16.92
CA LEU A 163 0.75 12.20 -17.92
C LEU A 163 2.11 11.63 -17.47
N ILE A 164 3.00 12.49 -16.96
CA ILE A 164 4.30 12.05 -16.45
C ILE A 164 4.12 11.04 -15.31
N LEU A 165 3.19 11.33 -14.38
CA LEU A 165 2.91 10.44 -13.26
C LEU A 165 2.25 9.12 -13.72
N ALA A 166 1.37 9.16 -14.72
CA ALA A 166 0.76 7.98 -15.33
C ALA A 166 1.81 7.07 -15.98
N ILE A 167 2.73 7.65 -16.77
CA ILE A 167 3.82 6.91 -17.41
C ILE A 167 4.71 6.26 -16.34
N PHE A 168 5.09 7.00 -15.31
CA PHE A 168 5.89 6.47 -14.20
C PHE A 168 5.21 5.28 -13.52
N MET A 169 3.93 5.42 -13.14
CA MET A 169 3.17 4.33 -12.51
C MET A 169 3.01 3.13 -13.45
N THR A 170 2.87 3.36 -14.77
CA THR A 170 2.79 2.29 -15.77
C THR A 170 4.10 1.49 -15.83
N ILE A 171 5.25 2.16 -15.78
CA ILE A 171 6.56 1.51 -15.75
C ILE A 171 6.69 0.65 -14.48
N VAL A 172 6.31 1.19 -13.31
CA VAL A 172 6.39 0.46 -12.04
C VAL A 172 5.55 -0.82 -12.07
N VAL A 173 4.28 -0.72 -12.49
CA VAL A 173 3.37 -1.87 -12.55
C VAL A 173 3.83 -2.91 -13.58
N THR A 174 4.32 -2.46 -14.75
CA THR A 174 4.82 -3.35 -15.80
C THR A 174 6.11 -4.05 -15.37
N CYS A 175 7.03 -3.33 -14.72
CA CYS A 175 8.26 -3.90 -14.17
C CYS A 175 7.96 -4.98 -13.14
N TYR A 176 6.99 -4.74 -12.25
CA TYR A 176 6.55 -5.74 -11.28
C TYR A 176 6.05 -7.03 -11.96
N ILE A 177 5.21 -6.92 -13.00
CA ILE A 177 4.66 -8.09 -13.72
C ILE A 177 5.76 -8.90 -14.43
N LEU A 178 6.79 -8.22 -14.95
CA LEU A 178 7.89 -8.84 -15.69
C LEU A 178 8.94 -9.49 -14.78
N VAL A 179 9.19 -8.92 -13.61
CA VAL A 179 10.26 -9.37 -12.69
C VAL A 179 9.71 -10.34 -11.63
N ALA A 180 8.45 -10.21 -11.22
CA ALA A 180 7.91 -11.06 -10.17
C ALA A 180 7.84 -12.54 -10.60
N PRO A 181 8.28 -13.47 -9.74
CA PRO A 181 8.28 -14.91 -10.04
C PRO A 181 6.88 -15.49 -10.20
N GLU A 182 5.87 -14.83 -9.63
CA GLU A 182 4.45 -15.18 -9.70
C GLU A 182 3.77 -14.72 -11.00
N GLY A 183 4.46 -13.91 -11.81
CA GLY A 183 3.99 -13.34 -13.06
C GLY A 183 4.73 -13.93 -14.27
N PHE A 184 5.24 -13.06 -15.14
CA PHE A 184 6.05 -13.49 -16.29
C PHE A 184 7.54 -13.67 -15.96
N GLY A 185 7.96 -13.48 -14.70
CA GLY A 185 9.35 -13.60 -14.28
C GLY A 185 9.98 -14.94 -14.65
N THR A 186 9.27 -16.04 -14.38
CA THR A 186 9.74 -17.39 -14.76
C THR A 186 9.90 -17.55 -16.27
N ILE A 187 9.01 -16.95 -17.08
CA ILE A 187 9.10 -17.00 -18.55
C ILE A 187 10.26 -16.12 -19.04
N MET A 188 10.46 -14.93 -18.47
CA MET A 188 11.55 -14.02 -18.82
C MET A 188 12.92 -14.59 -18.45
N THR A 189 13.05 -15.24 -17.29
CA THR A 189 14.29 -15.94 -16.89
C THR A 189 14.61 -17.12 -17.80
N ASN A 190 13.60 -17.88 -18.23
CA ASN A 190 13.79 -18.99 -19.17
C ASN A 190 14.07 -18.51 -20.62
N LEU A 191 13.48 -17.39 -21.04
CA LEU A 191 13.64 -16.84 -22.40
C LEU A 191 14.97 -16.08 -22.57
N LEU A 192 15.45 -15.42 -21.52
CA LEU A 192 16.75 -14.75 -21.49
C LEU A 192 17.92 -15.70 -21.13
N GLY A 193 17.62 -17.01 -21.01
CA GLY A 193 18.53 -18.08 -20.60
C GLY A 193 19.66 -18.43 -21.59
N ASN A 194 20.34 -17.45 -22.17
CA ASN A 194 21.65 -17.61 -22.82
C ASN A 194 22.48 -16.32 -22.99
N ILE A 195 22.01 -15.17 -22.50
CA ILE A 195 22.88 -14.01 -22.35
C ILE A 195 23.27 -13.96 -20.89
N LYS A 196 24.55 -14.17 -20.60
CA LYS A 196 25.12 -13.96 -19.26
C LYS A 196 24.71 -12.57 -18.78
N THR A 197 23.65 -12.49 -17.98
CA THR A 197 23.39 -11.35 -17.09
C THR A 197 24.29 -11.49 -15.86
N ALA A 198 25.58 -11.68 -16.08
CA ALA A 198 26.58 -11.22 -15.14
C ALA A 198 26.75 -9.73 -15.47
N GLU A 199 26.66 -8.86 -14.46
CA GLU A 199 26.98 -7.41 -14.52
C GLU A 199 25.82 -6.39 -14.60
N ILE A 200 24.55 -6.81 -14.56
CA ILE A 200 23.43 -5.86 -14.33
C ILE A 200 22.52 -6.31 -13.18
N VAL A 201 23.09 -6.71 -12.04
CA VAL A 201 22.56 -6.57 -10.66
C VAL A 201 23.57 -7.28 -9.75
N PRO A 202 24.53 -6.58 -9.14
CA PRO A 202 25.19 -7.11 -7.95
C PRO A 202 24.28 -6.80 -6.75
N MET A 203 23.23 -7.60 -6.55
CA MET A 203 22.62 -7.76 -5.23
C MET A 203 22.99 -9.16 -4.77
N LYS A 204 23.89 -9.22 -3.79
CA LYS A 204 24.41 -10.43 -3.19
C LYS A 204 23.27 -11.40 -2.84
N GLU A 205 23.37 -12.63 -3.34
CA GLU A 205 22.49 -13.76 -3.02
C GLU A 205 22.44 -14.14 -1.53
N HIS A 206 23.23 -13.50 -0.66
CA HIS A 206 23.20 -13.73 0.79
C HIS A 206 22.12 -12.94 1.54
N GLU A 207 21.48 -11.92 0.95
CA GLU A 207 20.35 -11.19 1.58
C GLU A 207 18.97 -11.78 1.23
N CYS A 208 18.89 -12.64 0.22
CA CYS A 208 17.63 -13.17 -0.31
C CYS A 208 16.94 -14.20 0.61
N ARG A 209 17.61 -14.72 1.64
CA ARG A 209 17.02 -15.66 2.62
C ARG A 209 16.44 -14.98 3.87
N LEU A 210 16.64 -13.68 4.04
CA LEU A 210 16.10 -12.93 5.19
C LEU A 210 14.98 -11.93 4.82
N GLU A 211 14.73 -11.68 3.53
CA GLU A 211 13.69 -10.74 3.07
C GLU A 211 12.28 -11.33 2.92
N HIS A 212 12.07 -12.63 3.19
CA HIS A 212 10.73 -13.23 3.15
C HIS A 212 9.76 -12.70 4.22
N HIS A 213 10.25 -11.92 5.20
CA HIS A 213 9.46 -11.33 6.27
C HIS A 213 9.17 -9.82 6.11
N SER A 214 9.54 -9.20 4.99
CA SER A 214 9.37 -7.75 4.82
C SER A 214 8.94 -7.37 3.41
N TYR A 215 7.78 -7.84 2.98
CA TYR A 215 7.02 -7.18 1.92
C TYR A 215 6.25 -5.99 2.49
N ASP A 216 7.00 -5.00 3.01
CA ASP A 216 6.49 -3.70 3.39
C ASP A 216 7.43 -2.61 2.87
N VAL A 217 6.90 -1.79 1.95
CA VAL A 217 7.36 -0.43 1.58
C VAL A 217 8.88 -0.20 1.53
N LYS A 218 9.59 -0.85 0.60
CA LYS A 218 10.93 -0.40 0.15
C LYS A 218 11.08 -0.41 -1.37
N PHE A 219 10.20 0.31 -2.07
CA PHE A 219 10.47 0.64 -3.49
C PHE A 219 10.17 2.10 -3.89
N ILE A 220 9.84 2.97 -2.94
CA ILE A 220 9.72 4.42 -3.18
C ILE A 220 10.89 5.23 -2.61
N ASP A 221 11.77 4.66 -1.76
CA ASP A 221 12.77 5.46 -1.03
C ASP A 221 14.26 5.04 -1.16
N ALA A 222 14.63 4.23 -2.16
CA ALA A 222 15.98 3.65 -2.19
C ALA A 222 17.03 4.36 -3.07
N LYS A 223 16.69 5.41 -3.84
CA LYS A 223 17.71 6.08 -4.71
C LYS A 223 17.71 7.60 -4.76
N CYS A 224 16.65 8.29 -4.35
CA CYS A 224 16.62 9.77 -4.39
C CYS A 224 16.93 10.43 -3.02
N SER A 225 16.57 9.82 -1.89
CA SER A 225 16.85 10.37 -0.55
C SER A 225 18.30 10.09 -0.09
N SER A 226 18.90 8.97 -0.47
CA SER A 226 20.25 8.60 -0.02
C SER A 226 21.38 9.49 -0.61
N ILE A 227 21.13 10.26 -1.67
CA ILE A 227 22.09 11.26 -2.20
C ILE A 227 21.89 12.63 -1.54
N ARG A 228 20.64 13.01 -1.20
CA ARG A 228 20.32 14.33 -0.63
C ARG A 228 20.53 14.37 0.89
N VAL A 229 20.25 13.28 1.61
CA VAL A 229 20.49 13.17 3.06
C VAL A 229 21.99 12.99 3.36
N ARG A 230 22.73 12.22 2.55
CA ARG A 230 24.20 12.13 2.68
C ARG A 230 24.89 13.47 2.45
N ARG A 231 24.39 14.33 1.55
CA ARG A 231 24.92 15.69 1.37
C ARG A 231 24.59 16.61 2.56
N SER A 232 23.37 16.56 3.09
CA SER A 232 22.96 17.41 4.23
C SER A 232 23.68 17.04 5.55
N LEU A 233 23.91 15.75 5.82
CA LEU A 233 24.65 15.31 7.01
C LEU A 233 26.17 15.58 6.91
N LYS A 234 26.76 15.49 5.71
CA LYS A 234 28.19 15.84 5.50
C LYS A 234 28.43 17.35 5.60
N GLN A 235 27.45 18.17 5.21
CA GLN A 235 27.50 19.63 5.32
C GLN A 235 27.23 20.10 6.77
N LYS A 236 26.32 19.47 7.52
CA LYS A 236 26.13 19.74 8.96
C LYS A 236 27.30 19.27 9.83
N LYS A 237 27.94 18.13 9.54
CA LYS A 237 29.14 17.69 10.28
C LYS A 237 30.31 18.69 10.14
N ASN A 238 30.51 19.27 8.95
CA ASN A 238 31.59 20.25 8.73
C ASN A 238 31.31 21.64 9.34
N ILE A 239 30.04 22.00 9.59
CA ILE A 239 29.66 23.24 10.28
C ILE A 239 29.80 23.09 11.80
N ILE A 240 29.43 21.93 12.36
CA ILE A 240 29.53 21.67 13.81
C ILE A 240 30.99 21.45 14.25
N LEU A 241 31.82 20.80 13.42
CA LEU A 241 33.26 20.62 13.71
C LEU A 241 34.09 21.90 13.58
N LYS A 242 33.55 22.98 12.98
CA LYS A 242 34.20 24.31 12.97
C LYS A 242 33.81 25.19 14.16
N SER A 243 32.74 24.87 14.90
CA SER A 243 32.32 25.62 16.10
C SER A 243 32.91 25.09 17.42
N PHE A 244 33.73 24.03 17.39
CA PHE A 244 34.37 23.44 18.58
C PHE A 244 35.91 23.57 18.58
N LYS A 245 36.45 24.50 17.80
CA LYS A 245 37.83 24.98 17.92
C LYS A 245 37.82 26.49 18.18
N PHE A 246 37.46 26.86 19.40
CA PHE A 246 38.03 27.91 20.26
C PHE A 246 37.36 27.80 21.62
#